data_AF-A0A178URN0-F1
#
_entry.id   AF-A0A178URN0-F1
#
_cell.length_a   1.000
_cell.length_b   1.000
_cell.length_c   1.000
_cell.angle_alpha   90.00
_cell.angle_beta   90.00
_cell.angle_gamma   90.00
#
_symmetry.space_group_name_H-M   'P 1'
#
loop_
_entity.id
_entity.type
_entity.pdbx_description
1 polymer ?
#
loop_
_entity_poly.entity_id
_entity_poly.type
_entity_poly.pdbx_seq_one_letter_code
_entity_poly.pdbx_strand_id
1 'polypeptide(L)'
;METTVKNSSSDGEWKVVLPSKGRQGRRRKPKPKGQAEEEEQPWKSDDLEIDPQRQARLKQKMEISLKKIESSSFYTTFLEQLKSPEVSNQIRLVLGSETQLQMVMYGIGSIESYESPRFQLSIAILMKREFDWVGDNIEVFDPVLSATESSYLESLGCSVLSVNEQARREALKPTLFFMPHCEANLYSNLLQANWRMDRLSKIALFGNSFQMYEEQVSFDAEVICATKRIIAAQRVTSEFAIETESDDYFAAFHDSSWHFFSSGIDSELPLFVSD
;
A
#
# COMPACT_ATOMS: atom_id res chain seq x y z
N MET A 1 73.24 16.24 -16.43
CA MET A 1 72.28 15.61 -15.52
C MET A 1 72.04 16.57 -14.37
N GLU A 2 71.12 17.48 -14.63
CA GLU A 2 70.38 18.33 -13.67
C GLU A 2 69.58 17.42 -12.72
N THR A 3 69.17 17.76 -11.49
CA THR A 3 69.03 19.04 -10.80
C THR A 3 68.97 18.75 -9.29
N THR A 4 69.58 19.63 -8.51
CA THR A 4 69.37 19.80 -7.06
C THR A 4 68.01 20.48 -6.80
N VAL A 5 67.44 20.31 -5.59
CA VAL A 5 66.87 21.37 -4.70
C VAL A 5 65.65 20.92 -3.85
N LYS A 6 65.87 20.99 -2.52
CA LYS A 6 65.02 21.38 -1.37
C LYS A 6 63.58 20.84 -1.17
N ASN A 7 63.42 20.27 0.04
CA ASN A 7 62.17 20.12 0.80
C ASN A 7 61.49 21.47 1.12
N SER A 8 60.17 21.53 0.96
CA SER A 8 59.28 22.47 1.64
C SER A 8 57.82 21.99 1.65
N SER A 9 57.07 22.43 2.68
CA SER A 9 55.60 22.44 2.89
C SER A 9 54.95 21.07 3.14
N SER A 10 54.31 20.77 4.27
CA SER A 10 53.24 21.37 5.09
C SER A 10 52.03 20.44 5.02
N ASP A 11 51.47 20.03 6.16
CA ASP A 11 50.04 20.18 6.47
C ASP A 11 49.58 19.29 7.64
N GLY A 12 48.98 19.94 8.64
CA GLY A 12 47.66 19.54 9.13
C GLY A 12 47.57 18.56 10.30
N GLU A 13 48.17 18.87 11.45
CA GLU A 13 47.85 18.20 12.72
C GLU A 13 46.49 18.72 13.25
N TRP A 14 45.44 17.90 13.20
CA TRP A 14 44.09 18.27 13.64
C TRP A 14 44.00 18.38 15.17
N LYS A 15 43.69 19.56 15.68
CA LYS A 15 43.49 19.83 17.11
C LYS A 15 42.01 19.73 17.46
N VAL A 16 41.65 18.74 18.29
CA VAL A 16 40.31 18.59 18.86
C VAL A 16 40.04 19.71 19.87
N VAL A 17 39.01 20.52 19.64
CA VAL A 17 38.57 21.59 20.54
C VAL A 17 37.35 21.12 21.31
N LEU A 18 37.46 21.02 22.64
CA LEU A 18 36.33 20.74 23.52
C LEU A 18 35.43 21.99 23.64
N PRO A 19 34.08 21.86 23.64
CA PRO A 19 33.20 23.00 23.84
C PRO A 19 33.35 23.56 25.26
N SER A 20 33.53 24.87 25.36
CA SER A 20 33.62 25.60 26.62
C SER A 20 32.29 25.61 27.36
N LYS A 21 32.35 25.46 28.69
CA LYS A 21 31.21 25.54 29.61
C LYS A 21 30.61 26.95 29.62
N GLY A 22 29.63 27.19 28.75
CA GLY A 22 28.73 28.34 28.79
C GLY A 22 27.54 28.13 29.75
N ARG A 23 27.17 29.19 30.47
CA ARG A 23 26.17 29.23 31.55
C ARG A 23 24.80 28.66 31.16
N GLN A 24 24.22 27.88 32.07
CA GLN A 24 22.88 27.29 32.02
C GLN A 24 21.78 28.36 31.89
N GLY A 25 21.23 28.53 30.69
CA GLY A 25 19.86 28.99 30.49
C GLY A 25 18.94 27.77 30.42
N ARG A 26 17.91 27.71 31.28
CA ARG A 26 16.87 26.66 31.27
C ARG A 26 16.17 26.60 29.90
N ARG A 27 16.68 25.80 28.97
CA ARG A 27 15.90 25.33 27.80
C ARG A 27 14.96 24.23 28.30
N ARG A 28 13.67 24.52 28.32
CA ARG A 28 12.62 23.50 28.50
C ARG A 28 12.83 22.43 27.42
N LYS A 29 13.07 21.19 27.83
CA LYS A 29 13.02 20.04 26.91
C LYS A 29 11.63 20.05 26.24
N PRO A 30 11.53 19.91 24.91
CA PRO A 30 10.24 19.62 24.31
C PRO A 30 9.75 18.30 24.91
N LYS A 31 8.50 18.30 25.41
CA LYS A 31 7.83 17.07 25.81
C LYS A 31 7.81 16.13 24.59
N PRO A 32 7.95 14.81 24.77
CA PRO A 32 7.62 13.88 23.70
C PRO A 32 6.18 14.18 23.29
N LYS A 33 5.96 14.51 22.02
CA LYS A 33 4.61 14.47 21.46
C LYS A 33 4.19 13.01 21.59
N GLY A 34 3.24 12.74 22.47
CA GLY A 34 2.51 11.48 22.43
C GLY A 34 1.94 11.32 21.02
N GLN A 35 1.84 10.06 20.57
CA GLN A 35 1.17 9.68 19.33
C GLN A 35 -0.08 10.56 19.19
N ALA A 36 -0.02 11.51 18.26
CA ALA A 36 -1.22 12.21 17.86
C ALA A 36 -2.01 11.15 17.11
N GLU A 37 -3.14 10.74 17.68
CA GLU A 37 -4.21 10.18 16.88
C GLU A 37 -4.51 11.24 15.82
N GLU A 38 -3.99 11.03 14.60
CA GLU A 38 -4.34 11.86 13.46
C GLU A 38 -5.82 11.60 13.20
N GLU A 39 -6.65 12.51 13.70
CA GLU A 39 -8.10 12.50 13.50
C GLU A 39 -8.39 12.39 12.00
N GLU A 40 -9.32 11.50 11.65
CA GLU A 40 -9.85 11.34 10.30
C GLU A 40 -10.29 12.70 9.72
N GLN A 41 -9.47 13.27 8.83
CA GLN A 41 -9.77 14.58 8.25
C GLN A 41 -10.58 14.42 6.96
N PRO A 42 -11.64 15.24 6.77
CA PRO A 42 -12.29 15.37 5.47
C PRO A 42 -11.26 15.74 4.40
N TRP A 43 -11.09 14.89 3.39
CA TRP A 43 -10.20 15.15 2.27
C TRP A 43 -10.96 15.90 1.16
N LYS A 44 -10.34 16.94 0.61
CA LYS A 44 -10.82 17.63 -0.59
C LYS A 44 -9.69 17.69 -1.60
N SER A 45 -9.97 17.25 -2.83
CA SER A 45 -9.05 17.41 -3.96
C SER A 45 -8.79 18.90 -4.22
N ASP A 46 -7.57 19.24 -4.62
CA ASP A 46 -7.21 20.60 -5.05
C ASP A 46 -7.88 20.99 -6.38
N ASP A 47 -8.27 19.99 -7.18
CA ASP A 47 -8.99 20.16 -8.45
C ASP A 47 -10.50 20.00 -8.22
N LEU A 48 -11.20 21.12 -8.03
CA LEU A 48 -12.63 21.15 -7.66
C LEU A 48 -13.58 21.09 -8.86
N GLU A 49 -13.08 21.27 -10.09
CA GLU A 49 -13.92 21.32 -11.28
C GLU A 49 -13.88 20.01 -12.06
N ILE A 50 -15.07 19.54 -12.44
CA ILE A 50 -15.22 18.39 -13.33
C ILE A 50 -15.13 18.92 -14.77
N ASP A 51 -14.08 18.51 -15.50
CA ASP A 51 -13.91 18.84 -16.91
C ASP A 51 -14.43 17.69 -17.79
N PRO A 52 -15.54 17.89 -18.54
CA PRO A 52 -16.11 16.84 -19.39
C PRO A 52 -15.17 16.31 -20.48
N GLN A 53 -14.26 17.15 -21.00
CA GLN A 53 -13.31 16.74 -22.03
C GLN A 53 -12.18 15.88 -21.46
N ARG A 54 -11.70 16.21 -20.25
CA ARG A 54 -10.78 15.34 -19.50
C ARG A 54 -11.45 14.02 -19.17
N GLN A 55 -12.70 14.06 -18.68
CA GLN A 55 -13.46 12.86 -18.35
C GLN A 55 -13.66 11.94 -19.57
N ALA A 56 -13.98 12.50 -20.74
CA ALA A 56 -14.12 11.72 -21.98
C ALA A 56 -12.80 11.05 -22.41
N ARG A 57 -11.67 11.75 -22.30
CA ARG A 57 -10.33 11.20 -22.58
C ARG A 57 -9.93 10.12 -21.59
N LEU A 58 -10.20 10.34 -20.30
CA LEU A 58 -9.99 9.35 -19.24
C LEU A 58 -10.80 8.08 -19.51
N LYS A 59 -12.09 8.23 -19.85
CA LYS A 59 -12.95 7.11 -20.23
C LYS A 59 -12.36 6.29 -21.37
N GLN A 60 -11.90 6.96 -22.44
CA GLN A 60 -11.28 6.26 -23.57
C GLN A 60 -10.00 5.51 -23.15
N LYS A 61 -9.13 6.15 -22.35
CA LYS A 61 -7.92 5.49 -21.82
C LYS A 61 -8.28 4.25 -20.99
N MET A 62 -9.29 4.35 -20.15
CA MET A 62 -9.76 3.26 -19.30
C MET A 62 -10.38 2.11 -20.09
N GLU A 63 -11.18 2.39 -21.12
CA GLU A 63 -11.69 1.35 -22.03
C GLU A 63 -10.57 0.60 -22.76
N ILE A 64 -9.50 1.31 -23.15
CA ILE A 64 -8.31 0.69 -23.73
C ILE A 64 -7.60 -0.19 -22.69
N SER A 65 -7.35 0.32 -21.48
CA SER A 65 -6.70 -0.43 -20.40
C SER A 65 -7.48 -1.69 -20.00
N LEU A 66 -8.81 -1.61 -19.89
CA LEU A 66 -9.68 -2.75 -19.62
C LEU A 66 -9.54 -3.84 -20.70
N LYS A 67 -9.63 -3.46 -21.98
CA LYS A 67 -9.49 -4.41 -23.10
C LYS A 67 -8.10 -5.05 -23.14
N LYS A 68 -7.05 -4.27 -22.89
CA LYS A 68 -5.67 -4.78 -22.81
C LYS A 68 -5.56 -5.88 -21.76
N ILE A 69 -5.99 -5.59 -20.52
CA ILE A 69 -5.95 -6.57 -19.42
C ILE A 69 -6.83 -7.78 -19.73
N GLU A 70 -8.09 -7.57 -20.09
CA GLU A 70 -9.07 -8.65 -20.32
C GLU A 70 -8.63 -9.64 -21.39
N SER A 71 -7.93 -9.17 -22.43
CA SER A 71 -7.41 -10.01 -23.52
C SER A 71 -6.01 -10.59 -23.27
N SER A 72 -5.39 -10.29 -22.12
CA SER A 72 -4.01 -10.67 -21.83
C SER A 72 -3.87 -12.09 -21.28
N SER A 73 -2.72 -12.72 -21.54
CA SER A 73 -2.31 -13.95 -20.85
C SER A 73 -2.16 -13.73 -19.35
N PHE A 74 -1.67 -12.55 -18.95
CA PHE A 74 -1.55 -12.17 -17.54
C PHE A 74 -2.88 -12.26 -16.78
N TYR A 75 -3.97 -11.71 -17.34
CA TYR A 75 -5.29 -11.82 -16.71
C TYR A 75 -5.77 -13.27 -16.65
N THR A 76 -5.46 -14.08 -17.66
CA THR A 76 -5.77 -15.52 -17.63
C THR A 76 -5.07 -16.21 -16.47
N THR A 77 -3.75 -16.03 -16.33
CA THR A 77 -2.95 -16.58 -15.23
C THR A 77 -3.43 -16.08 -13.87
N PHE A 78 -3.77 -14.79 -13.78
CA PHE A 78 -4.32 -14.18 -12.57
C PHE A 78 -5.63 -14.85 -12.14
N LEU A 79 -6.54 -15.11 -13.10
CA LEU A 79 -7.79 -15.82 -12.82
C LEU A 79 -7.55 -17.28 -12.45
N GLU A 80 -6.62 -17.97 -13.12
CA GLU A 80 -6.24 -19.35 -12.81
C GLU A 80 -5.72 -19.46 -11.37
N GLN A 81 -4.88 -18.52 -10.94
CA GLN A 81 -4.38 -18.46 -9.57
C GLN A 81 -5.52 -18.24 -8.56
N LEU A 82 -6.43 -17.29 -8.80
CA LEU A 82 -7.59 -17.05 -7.91
C LEU A 82 -8.53 -18.26 -7.84
N LYS A 83 -8.66 -19.02 -8.94
CA LYS A 83 -9.47 -20.23 -9.03
C LYS A 83 -8.75 -21.47 -8.48
N SER A 84 -7.44 -21.37 -8.19
CA SER A 84 -6.68 -22.48 -7.62
C SER A 84 -7.29 -22.94 -6.28
N PRO A 85 -7.23 -24.24 -5.94
CA PRO A 85 -7.70 -24.73 -4.66
C PRO A 85 -7.07 -23.98 -3.48
N GLU A 86 -5.79 -23.62 -3.58
CA GLU A 86 -5.03 -22.96 -2.53
C GLU A 86 -5.60 -21.58 -2.22
N VAL A 87 -5.76 -20.73 -3.23
CA VAL A 87 -6.25 -19.35 -3.04
C VAL A 87 -7.76 -19.31 -2.82
N SER A 88 -8.53 -20.09 -3.56
CA SER A 88 -10.00 -20.12 -3.40
C SER A 88 -10.42 -20.65 -2.02
N ASN A 89 -9.65 -21.57 -1.42
CA ASN A 89 -9.88 -22.00 -0.04
C ASN A 89 -9.67 -20.84 0.95
N GLN A 90 -8.62 -20.04 0.77
CA GLN A 90 -8.35 -18.89 1.64
C GLN A 90 -9.46 -17.84 1.53
N ILE A 91 -9.93 -17.53 0.32
CA ILE A 91 -11.06 -16.63 0.10
C ILE A 91 -12.31 -17.15 0.83
N ARG A 92 -12.61 -18.45 0.75
CA ARG A 92 -13.72 -19.07 1.51
C ARG A 92 -13.55 -18.93 3.02
N LEU A 93 -12.33 -19.08 3.54
CA LEU A 93 -12.05 -18.90 4.97
C LEU A 93 -12.29 -17.46 5.42
N VAL A 94 -11.84 -16.47 4.62
CA VAL A 94 -12.06 -15.04 4.90
C VAL A 94 -13.54 -14.69 4.84
N LEU A 95 -14.27 -15.19 3.84
CA LEU A 95 -15.72 -15.00 3.72
C LEU A 95 -16.48 -15.55 4.94
N GLY A 96 -16.07 -16.71 5.45
CA GLY A 96 -16.74 -17.35 6.57
C GLY A 96 -18.21 -17.63 6.27
N SER A 97 -19.12 -16.94 6.97
CA SER A 97 -20.57 -17.02 6.74
C SER A 97 -21.11 -15.98 5.76
N GLU A 98 -20.30 -15.01 5.36
CA GLU A 98 -20.70 -13.97 4.41
C GLU A 98 -20.59 -14.47 2.97
N THR A 99 -21.34 -13.83 2.08
CA THR A 99 -21.32 -14.17 0.64
C THR A 99 -20.34 -13.30 -0.16
N GLN A 100 -19.96 -12.13 0.38
CA GLN A 100 -19.14 -11.15 -0.33
C GLN A 100 -18.07 -10.51 0.57
N LEU A 101 -16.94 -10.18 -0.04
CA LEU A 101 -15.91 -9.32 0.50
C LEU A 101 -16.19 -7.87 0.09
N GLN A 102 -16.26 -6.95 1.05
CA GLN A 102 -16.19 -5.53 0.72
C GLN A 102 -14.83 -5.24 0.08
N MET A 103 -14.79 -4.53 -1.05
CA MET A 103 -13.52 -4.14 -1.67
C MET A 103 -13.20 -2.68 -1.34
N VAL A 104 -12.00 -2.44 -0.81
CA VAL A 104 -11.48 -1.11 -0.50
C VAL A 104 -10.12 -0.95 -1.17
N MET A 105 -10.00 0.02 -2.08
CA MET A 105 -8.78 0.34 -2.79
C MET A 105 -8.13 1.57 -2.17
N TYR A 106 -6.90 1.44 -1.70
CA TYR A 106 -6.09 2.57 -1.24
C TYR A 106 -4.91 2.80 -2.17
N GLY A 107 -4.55 4.06 -2.37
CA GLY A 107 -3.28 4.41 -3.02
C GLY A 107 -3.21 4.04 -4.50
N ILE A 108 -4.33 4.15 -5.23
CA ILE A 108 -4.39 3.78 -6.65
C ILE A 108 -3.60 4.72 -7.57
N GLY A 109 -3.32 5.95 -7.14
CA GLY A 109 -2.67 6.99 -7.92
C GLY A 109 -3.60 7.67 -8.94
N SER A 110 -3.02 8.54 -9.78
CA SER A 110 -3.78 9.23 -10.84
C SER A 110 -4.02 8.31 -12.04
N ILE A 111 -5.28 7.91 -12.21
CA ILE A 111 -5.78 7.13 -13.35
C ILE A 111 -5.82 7.95 -14.65
N GLU A 112 -5.86 9.27 -14.57
CA GLU A 112 -5.74 10.15 -15.74
C GLU A 112 -4.30 10.20 -16.27
N SER A 113 -3.33 10.30 -15.35
CA SER A 113 -1.93 10.56 -15.67
C SER A 113 -1.17 9.29 -16.04
N TYR A 114 -1.35 8.19 -15.31
CA TYR A 114 -0.48 7.02 -15.38
C TYR A 114 -1.20 5.75 -15.83
N GLU A 115 -0.50 4.84 -16.51
CA GLU A 115 -1.08 3.59 -17.00
C GLU A 115 -1.21 2.53 -15.89
N SER A 116 -0.24 2.43 -14.98
CA SER A 116 -0.29 1.46 -13.88
C SER A 116 -1.56 1.58 -13.01
N PRO A 117 -1.96 2.77 -12.53
CA PRO A 117 -3.26 2.97 -11.87
C PRO A 117 -4.47 2.49 -12.67
N ARG A 118 -4.45 2.70 -14.00
CA ARG A 118 -5.53 2.25 -14.89
C ARG A 118 -5.58 0.73 -14.99
N PHE A 119 -4.44 0.06 -15.06
CA PHE A 119 -4.38 -1.41 -15.05
C PHE A 119 -4.82 -1.99 -13.71
N GLN A 120 -4.36 -1.42 -12.60
CA GLN A 120 -4.78 -1.81 -11.25
C GLN A 120 -6.30 -1.68 -11.08
N LEU A 121 -6.88 -0.54 -11.48
CA LEU A 121 -8.34 -0.36 -11.49
C LEU A 121 -9.04 -1.35 -12.43
N SER A 122 -8.46 -1.61 -13.60
CA SER A 122 -9.03 -2.54 -14.59
C SER A 122 -9.15 -3.95 -14.01
N ILE A 123 -8.14 -4.45 -13.28
CA ILE A 123 -8.22 -5.75 -12.61
C ILE A 123 -9.31 -5.75 -11.54
N ALA A 124 -9.39 -4.74 -10.68
CA ALA A 124 -10.43 -4.68 -9.65
C ALA A 124 -11.85 -4.76 -10.26
N ILE A 125 -12.08 -4.04 -11.37
CA ILE A 125 -13.35 -4.08 -12.11
C ILE A 125 -13.59 -5.45 -12.76
N LEU A 126 -12.58 -6.04 -13.40
CA LEU A 126 -12.70 -7.34 -14.06
C LEU A 126 -12.91 -8.48 -13.05
N MET A 127 -12.22 -8.43 -11.91
CA MET A 127 -12.45 -9.33 -10.78
C MET A 127 -13.89 -9.27 -10.29
N LYS A 128 -14.43 -8.07 -10.12
CA LYS A 128 -15.84 -7.88 -9.74
C LYS A 128 -16.81 -8.50 -10.75
N ARG A 129 -16.47 -8.50 -12.04
CA ARG A 129 -17.29 -9.14 -13.09
C ARG A 129 -17.20 -10.66 -13.09
N GLU A 130 -16.05 -11.20 -12.72
CA GLU A 130 -15.77 -12.64 -12.75
C GLU A 130 -16.23 -13.36 -11.47
N PHE A 131 -16.20 -12.67 -10.33
CA PHE A 131 -16.37 -13.30 -9.02
C PHE A 131 -17.52 -12.68 -8.22
N ASP A 132 -18.57 -13.45 -7.98
CA ASP A 132 -19.74 -13.03 -7.18
C ASP A 132 -19.39 -12.70 -5.72
N TRP A 133 -18.26 -13.22 -5.21
CA TRP A 133 -17.78 -12.92 -3.87
C TRP A 133 -17.13 -11.54 -3.76
N VAL A 134 -16.86 -10.84 -4.85
CA VAL A 134 -16.44 -9.43 -4.79
C VAL A 134 -17.68 -8.58 -4.61
N GLY A 135 -17.70 -7.73 -3.57
CA GLY A 135 -18.85 -6.90 -3.26
C GLY A 135 -19.22 -5.91 -4.37
N ASP A 136 -20.52 -5.55 -4.41
CA ASP A 136 -21.07 -4.67 -5.44
C ASP A 136 -20.52 -3.25 -5.41
N ASN A 137 -20.04 -2.78 -4.26
CA ASN A 137 -19.48 -1.43 -4.11
C ASN A 137 -17.97 -1.51 -3.87
N ILE A 138 -17.19 -1.00 -4.82
CA ILE A 138 -15.74 -0.82 -4.66
C ILE A 138 -15.52 0.58 -4.10
N GLU A 139 -14.97 0.66 -2.90
CA GLU A 139 -14.60 1.93 -2.30
C GLU A 139 -13.16 2.28 -2.69
N VAL A 140 -12.91 3.53 -3.08
CA VAL A 140 -11.61 3.97 -3.59
C VAL A 140 -11.19 5.23 -2.86
N PHE A 141 -9.93 5.27 -2.42
CA PHE A 141 -9.31 6.48 -1.91
C PHE A 141 -7.87 6.61 -2.36
N ASP A 142 -7.53 7.79 -2.87
CA ASP A 142 -6.17 8.24 -3.04
C ASP A 142 -6.15 9.77 -2.96
N PRO A 143 -5.20 10.38 -2.23
CA PRO A 143 -5.12 11.83 -2.09
C PRO A 143 -4.94 12.58 -3.42
N VAL A 144 -4.37 11.94 -4.45
CA VAL A 144 -4.08 12.57 -5.75
C VAL A 144 -5.25 12.54 -6.72
N LEU A 145 -6.38 11.91 -6.38
CA LEU A 145 -7.55 11.89 -7.26
C LEU A 145 -8.13 13.30 -7.44
N SER A 146 -8.28 13.70 -8.69
CA SER A 146 -9.01 14.93 -9.07
C SER A 146 -10.52 14.76 -8.95
N ALA A 147 -11.29 15.86 -8.93
CA ALA A 147 -12.76 15.79 -9.05
C ALA A 147 -13.20 15.10 -10.34
N THR A 148 -12.46 15.28 -11.44
CA THR A 148 -12.76 14.63 -12.73
C THR A 148 -12.58 13.11 -12.66
N GLU A 149 -11.47 12.63 -12.07
CA GLU A 149 -11.24 11.20 -11.86
C GLU A 149 -12.25 10.61 -10.89
N SER A 150 -12.57 11.33 -9.81
CA SER A 150 -13.56 10.91 -8.82
C SER A 150 -14.94 10.73 -9.45
N SER A 151 -15.41 11.72 -10.21
CA SER A 151 -16.67 11.63 -10.95
C SER A 151 -16.68 10.49 -11.97
N TYR A 152 -15.55 10.21 -12.61
CA TYR A 152 -15.43 9.07 -13.51
C TYR A 152 -15.51 7.72 -12.76
N LEU A 153 -14.84 7.58 -11.62
CA LEU A 153 -14.93 6.39 -10.75
C LEU A 153 -16.38 6.13 -10.30
N GLU A 154 -17.10 7.18 -9.90
CA GLU A 154 -18.53 7.09 -9.56
C GLU A 154 -19.37 6.60 -10.74
N SER A 155 -19.06 7.06 -11.97
CA SER A 155 -19.73 6.58 -13.17
C SER A 155 -19.49 5.10 -13.49
N LEU A 156 -18.43 4.51 -12.92
CA LEU A 156 -18.13 3.07 -12.98
C LEU A 156 -18.80 2.27 -11.84
N GLY A 157 -19.55 2.94 -10.95
CA GLY A 157 -20.17 2.31 -9.79
C GLY A 157 -19.21 2.08 -8.62
N CYS A 158 -18.10 2.83 -8.56
CA CYS A 158 -17.23 2.89 -7.38
C CYS A 158 -17.71 4.00 -6.44
N SER A 159 -17.40 3.89 -5.15
CA SER A 159 -17.62 4.95 -4.17
C SER A 159 -16.28 5.59 -3.80
N VAL A 160 -16.10 6.88 -4.13
CA VAL A 160 -14.89 7.61 -3.76
C VAL A 160 -15.03 8.08 -2.31
N LEU A 161 -14.10 7.68 -1.45
CA LEU A 161 -14.14 8.07 -0.04
C LEU A 161 -13.78 9.55 0.12
N SER A 162 -14.55 10.26 0.95
CA SER A 162 -14.32 11.69 1.23
C SER A 162 -13.41 11.96 2.43
N VAL A 163 -12.90 10.90 3.06
CA VAL A 163 -12.10 10.95 4.29
C VAL A 163 -10.82 10.17 4.06
N ASN A 164 -9.69 10.78 4.41
CA ASN A 164 -8.42 10.06 4.40
C ASN A 164 -8.30 9.22 5.66
N GLU A 165 -8.63 7.94 5.56
CA GLU A 165 -8.52 7.00 6.66
C GLU A 165 -7.08 6.53 6.92
N GLN A 166 -6.13 6.92 6.07
CA GLN A 166 -4.73 6.48 6.14
C GLN A 166 -4.58 4.95 6.20
N ALA A 167 -5.49 4.23 5.54
CA ALA A 167 -5.64 2.77 5.59
C ALA A 167 -5.90 2.18 6.99
N ARG A 168 -6.36 2.96 7.98
CA ARG A 168 -6.67 2.49 9.35
C ARG A 168 -8.05 1.83 9.49
N ARG A 169 -8.68 1.42 8.40
CA ARG A 169 -10.03 0.85 8.42
C ARG A 169 -10.04 -0.49 9.16
N GLU A 170 -10.93 -0.61 10.14
CA GLU A 170 -11.17 -1.89 10.82
C GLU A 170 -11.98 -2.86 9.94
N ALA A 171 -11.50 -4.09 9.82
CA ALA A 171 -12.16 -5.21 9.17
C ALA A 171 -13.25 -5.79 10.09
N LEU A 172 -14.36 -5.05 10.21
CA LEU A 172 -15.51 -5.51 11.02
C LEU A 172 -16.21 -6.71 10.39
N LYS A 173 -16.21 -6.76 9.06
CA LYS A 173 -16.71 -7.80 8.18
C LYS A 173 -15.60 -8.23 7.20
N PRO A 174 -15.78 -9.33 6.45
CA PRO A 174 -14.84 -9.75 5.41
C PRO A 174 -14.58 -8.63 4.40
N THR A 175 -13.31 -8.24 4.27
CA THR A 175 -12.89 -7.09 3.48
C THR A 175 -11.64 -7.45 2.67
N LEU A 176 -11.71 -7.17 1.38
CA LEU A 176 -10.57 -7.15 0.47
C LEU A 176 -9.97 -5.75 0.42
N PHE A 177 -8.78 -5.58 0.99
CA PHE A 177 -7.97 -4.39 0.80
C PHE A 177 -7.10 -4.55 -0.44
N PHE A 178 -7.19 -3.61 -1.39
CA PHE A 178 -6.44 -3.61 -2.64
C PHE A 178 -5.48 -2.41 -2.64
N MET A 179 -4.19 -2.66 -2.45
CA MET A 179 -3.17 -1.66 -2.10
C MET A 179 -1.83 -1.82 -2.87
N PRO A 180 -1.79 -2.29 -4.12
CA PRO A 180 -0.52 -2.50 -4.82
C PRO A 180 0.32 -1.21 -4.87
N HIS A 181 1.63 -1.32 -4.69
CA HIS A 181 2.61 -0.23 -4.67
C HIS A 181 2.37 0.87 -3.62
N CYS A 182 1.49 0.64 -2.64
CA CYS A 182 1.33 1.54 -1.50
C CYS A 182 2.59 1.64 -0.64
N GLU A 183 2.74 2.75 0.07
CA GLU A 183 3.81 2.95 1.04
C GLU A 183 3.69 2.00 2.23
N ALA A 184 4.84 1.61 2.81
CA ALA A 184 4.90 0.73 3.99
C ALA A 184 4.03 1.21 5.16
N ASN A 185 3.89 2.52 5.32
CA ASN A 185 3.09 3.13 6.38
C ASN A 185 1.60 2.77 6.27
N LEU A 186 1.05 2.66 5.06
CA LEU A 186 -0.35 2.28 4.86
C LEU A 186 -0.61 0.81 5.27
N TYR A 187 0.29 -0.10 4.92
CA TYR A 187 0.24 -1.49 5.40
C TYR A 187 0.34 -1.56 6.93
N SER A 188 1.30 -0.83 7.50
CA SER A 188 1.50 -0.77 8.94
C SER A 188 0.27 -0.23 9.68
N ASN A 189 -0.39 0.80 9.13
CA ASN A 189 -1.62 1.36 9.69
C ASN A 189 -2.79 0.37 9.62
N LEU A 190 -2.96 -0.30 8.47
CA LEU A 190 -3.99 -1.33 8.29
C LEU A 190 -3.81 -2.47 9.29
N LEU A 191 -2.58 -2.97 9.39
CA LEU A 191 -2.23 -4.04 10.32
C LEU A 191 -2.43 -3.59 11.77
N GLN A 192 -2.06 -2.35 12.12
CA GLN A 192 -2.21 -1.82 13.47
C GLN A 192 -3.67 -1.74 13.90
N ALA A 193 -4.53 -1.18 13.06
CA ALA A 193 -5.96 -1.05 13.33
C ALA A 193 -6.64 -2.41 13.50
N ASN A 194 -6.06 -3.45 12.90
CA ASN A 194 -6.61 -4.80 12.88
C ASN A 194 -5.78 -5.82 13.66
N TRP A 195 -4.86 -5.43 14.57
CA TRP A 195 -3.87 -6.34 15.20
C TRP A 195 -4.47 -7.32 16.23
N ARG A 196 -5.43 -8.12 15.78
CA ARG A 196 -6.16 -9.15 16.51
C ARG A 196 -6.63 -10.21 15.51
N MET A 197 -6.53 -11.49 15.86
CA MET A 197 -6.86 -12.56 14.90
C MET A 197 -8.33 -12.56 14.47
N ASP A 198 -9.26 -12.09 15.30
CA ASP A 198 -10.68 -11.94 14.94
C ASP A 198 -10.95 -10.83 13.90
N ARG A 199 -9.97 -9.94 13.68
CA ARG A 199 -9.98 -8.90 12.64
C ARG A 199 -9.14 -9.31 11.44
N LEU A 200 -7.89 -9.72 11.65
CA LEU A 200 -6.99 -10.11 10.57
C LEU A 200 -7.55 -11.26 9.72
N SER A 201 -8.19 -12.26 10.33
CA SER A 201 -8.80 -13.38 9.58
C SER A 201 -9.94 -12.97 8.65
N LYS A 202 -10.47 -11.75 8.78
CA LYS A 202 -11.47 -11.17 7.87
C LYS A 202 -10.85 -10.36 6.74
N ILE A 203 -9.52 -10.30 6.66
CA ILE A 203 -8.80 -9.56 5.64
C ILE A 203 -8.31 -10.51 4.56
N ALA A 204 -8.72 -10.23 3.33
CA ALA A 204 -7.92 -10.56 2.15
C ALA A 204 -7.18 -9.28 1.75
N LEU A 205 -5.88 -9.36 1.48
CA LEU A 205 -5.09 -8.22 1.05
C LEU A 205 -4.44 -8.54 -0.28
N PHE A 206 -4.67 -7.68 -1.28
CA PHE A 206 -3.89 -7.65 -2.51
C PHE A 206 -2.95 -6.46 -2.44
N GLY A 207 -1.65 -6.68 -2.36
CA GLY A 207 -0.70 -5.60 -2.09
C GLY A 207 0.73 -6.02 -2.37
N ASN A 208 1.69 -5.25 -1.88
CA ASN A 208 3.11 -5.53 -1.98
C ASN A 208 3.46 -6.80 -1.22
N SER A 209 4.35 -7.59 -1.78
CA SER A 209 4.94 -8.75 -1.14
C SER A 209 5.54 -8.37 0.20
N PHE A 210 5.19 -9.12 1.26
CA PHE A 210 5.74 -8.88 2.58
C PHE A 210 7.21 -9.28 2.64
N GLN A 211 7.61 -10.23 1.81
CA GLN A 211 8.99 -10.65 1.66
C GLN A 211 9.91 -9.49 1.21
N MET A 212 9.43 -8.56 0.36
CA MET A 212 10.24 -7.43 -0.11
C MET A 212 10.72 -6.54 1.05
N TYR A 213 9.96 -6.49 2.15
CA TYR A 213 10.28 -5.63 3.29
C TYR A 213 11.36 -6.21 4.21
N GLU A 214 11.63 -7.52 4.16
CA GLU A 214 12.76 -8.12 4.87
C GLU A 214 14.11 -7.71 4.27
N GLU A 215 14.13 -7.53 2.95
CA GLU A 215 15.34 -7.23 2.17
C GLU A 215 15.69 -5.74 2.13
N GLN A 216 14.70 -4.87 2.43
CA GLN A 216 14.86 -3.43 2.37
C GLN A 216 15.55 -2.86 3.62
N VAL A 217 16.69 -2.18 3.40
CA VAL A 217 17.37 -1.41 4.44
C VAL A 217 16.93 0.06 4.35
N SER A 218 16.17 0.52 5.33
CA SER A 218 15.83 1.94 5.50
C SER A 218 16.53 2.54 6.72
N PHE A 219 16.89 3.82 6.64
CA PHE A 219 17.41 4.61 7.76
C PHE A 219 16.33 5.52 8.39
N ASP A 220 15.14 5.56 7.82
CA ASP A 220 14.01 6.32 8.35
C ASP A 220 13.33 5.52 9.47
N ALA A 221 13.24 6.12 10.66
CA ALA A 221 12.66 5.49 11.83
C ALA A 221 11.18 5.10 11.65
N GLU A 222 10.41 5.91 10.92
CA GLU A 222 9.00 5.64 10.65
C GLU A 222 8.85 4.43 9.73
N VAL A 223 9.64 4.39 8.65
CA VAL A 223 9.68 3.26 7.71
C VAL A 223 10.15 1.99 8.42
N ILE A 224 11.18 2.08 9.27
CA ILE A 224 11.63 0.92 10.08
C ILE A 224 10.51 0.40 10.98
N CYS A 225 9.78 1.29 11.65
CA CYS A 225 8.67 0.91 12.51
C CYS A 225 7.55 0.23 11.71
N ALA A 226 7.21 0.79 10.53
CA ALA A 226 6.23 0.22 9.62
C ALA A 226 6.63 -1.17 9.14
N THR A 227 7.85 -1.33 8.65
CA THR A 227 8.41 -2.60 8.17
C THR A 227 8.42 -3.67 9.25
N LYS A 228 8.76 -3.34 10.51
CA LYS A 228 8.71 -4.31 11.63
C LYS A 228 7.33 -4.94 11.79
N ARG A 229 6.26 -4.17 11.65
CA ARG A 229 4.88 -4.67 11.76
C ARG A 229 4.51 -5.59 10.61
N ILE A 230 4.93 -5.24 9.39
CA ILE A 230 4.74 -6.07 8.20
C ILE A 230 5.45 -7.41 8.36
N ILE A 231 6.72 -7.41 8.76
CA ILE A 231 7.52 -8.63 9.00
C ILE A 231 6.88 -9.50 10.09
N ALA A 232 6.36 -8.90 11.16
CA ALA A 232 5.66 -9.65 12.19
C ALA A 232 4.37 -10.30 11.67
N ALA A 233 3.62 -9.60 10.81
CA ALA A 233 2.38 -10.10 10.22
C ALA A 233 2.65 -11.27 9.25
N GLN A 234 3.78 -11.24 8.54
CA GLN A 234 4.19 -12.30 7.62
C GLN A 234 4.18 -13.69 8.27
N ARG A 235 4.49 -13.80 9.57
CA ARG A 235 4.49 -15.07 10.32
C ARG A 235 3.12 -15.74 10.45
N VAL A 236 2.05 -14.98 10.29
CA VAL A 236 0.65 -15.46 10.37
C VAL A 236 -0.09 -15.29 9.05
N THR A 237 0.65 -15.00 7.98
CA THR A 237 0.12 -14.71 6.65
C THR A 237 0.49 -15.83 5.68
N SER A 238 -0.50 -16.33 4.95
CA SER A 238 -0.26 -17.10 3.72
C SER A 238 -0.16 -16.13 2.55
N GLU A 239 0.98 -16.10 1.88
CA GLU A 239 1.27 -15.20 0.77
C GLU A 239 1.32 -15.96 -0.55
N PHE A 240 0.68 -15.42 -1.59
CA PHE A 240 0.68 -15.95 -2.95
C PHE A 240 1.10 -14.86 -3.93
N ALA A 241 2.33 -14.93 -4.43
CA ALA A 241 2.90 -13.93 -5.31
C ALA A 241 2.19 -13.88 -6.67
N ILE A 242 2.09 -12.69 -7.24
CA ILE A 242 1.60 -12.48 -8.60
C ILE A 242 2.75 -12.63 -9.58
N GLU A 243 2.59 -13.56 -10.52
CA GLU A 243 3.57 -13.76 -11.59
C GLU A 243 3.34 -12.73 -12.69
N THR A 244 4.29 -11.80 -12.83
CA THR A 244 4.34 -10.88 -13.96
C THR A 244 5.38 -11.36 -14.96
N GLU A 245 4.97 -12.18 -15.93
CA GLU A 245 5.87 -12.70 -16.98
C GLU A 245 6.12 -11.69 -18.12
N SER A 246 5.35 -10.60 -18.18
CA SER A 246 5.36 -9.63 -19.27
C SER A 246 5.67 -8.20 -18.81
N ASP A 247 6.52 -7.53 -19.59
CA ASP A 247 6.91 -6.13 -19.39
C ASP A 247 5.71 -5.16 -19.33
N ASP A 248 4.62 -5.46 -20.07
CA ASP A 248 3.48 -4.54 -20.20
C ASP A 248 2.72 -4.33 -18.89
N TYR A 249 2.74 -5.33 -17.99
CA TYR A 249 2.00 -5.31 -16.72
C TYR A 249 2.92 -5.25 -15.50
N PHE A 250 4.22 -5.47 -15.70
CA PHE A 250 5.24 -5.43 -14.66
C PHE A 250 5.14 -4.15 -13.83
N ALA A 251 5.10 -2.97 -14.46
CA ALA A 251 5.05 -1.69 -13.75
C ALA A 251 3.80 -1.47 -12.88
N ALA A 252 2.76 -2.30 -13.03
CA ALA A 252 1.51 -2.18 -12.28
C ALA A 252 1.36 -3.24 -11.17
N PHE A 253 2.03 -4.39 -11.31
CA PHE A 253 1.82 -5.57 -10.47
C PHE A 253 3.09 -6.30 -10.05
N HIS A 254 4.28 -5.81 -10.41
CA HIS A 254 5.53 -6.37 -9.87
C HIS A 254 5.50 -6.32 -8.35
N ASP A 255 6.14 -7.30 -7.72
CA ASP A 255 6.18 -7.44 -6.27
C ASP A 255 4.79 -7.41 -5.61
N SER A 256 3.71 -7.72 -6.33
CA SER A 256 2.37 -7.82 -5.76
C SER A 256 2.05 -9.26 -5.35
N SER A 257 1.27 -9.42 -4.30
CA SER A 257 0.89 -10.69 -3.71
C SER A 257 -0.53 -10.65 -3.13
N TRP A 258 -1.17 -11.81 -3.08
CA TRP A 258 -2.31 -12.06 -2.21
C TRP A 258 -1.85 -12.44 -0.82
N HIS A 259 -2.50 -11.91 0.20
CA HIS A 259 -2.21 -12.17 1.61
C HIS A 259 -3.50 -12.57 2.34
N PHE A 260 -3.43 -13.69 3.05
CA PHE A 260 -4.52 -14.19 3.86
C PHE A 260 -4.01 -14.52 5.26
N PHE A 261 -4.65 -13.95 6.28
CA PHE A 261 -4.21 -14.13 7.67
C PHE A 261 -4.95 -15.31 8.30
N SER A 262 -4.20 -16.23 8.89
CA SER A 262 -4.79 -17.42 9.52
C SER A 262 -4.24 -17.64 10.92
N SER A 263 -5.10 -18.14 11.81
CA SER A 263 -4.66 -18.65 13.11
C SER A 263 -4.19 -20.07 12.88
N GLY A 264 -2.89 -20.25 12.61
CA GLY A 264 -2.28 -21.55 12.80
C GLY A 264 -2.47 -22.01 14.26
N ILE A 265 -2.37 -23.32 14.48
CA ILE A 265 -2.59 -23.96 15.79
C ILE A 265 -1.66 -23.42 16.89
N ASP A 266 -0.57 -22.73 16.53
CA ASP A 266 0.40 -22.08 17.43
C ASP A 266 0.58 -20.56 17.18
N SER A 267 -0.33 -19.91 16.46
CA SER A 267 -0.17 -18.52 16.01
C SER A 267 -0.71 -17.51 17.05
N GLU A 268 -0.04 -17.36 18.19
CA GLU A 268 -0.20 -16.11 18.97
C GLU A 268 0.34 -14.94 18.14
N LEU A 269 -0.43 -13.85 18.05
CA LEU A 269 0.05 -12.64 17.39
C LEU A 269 1.34 -12.18 18.08
N PRO A 270 2.39 -11.84 17.32
CA PRO A 270 3.59 -11.28 17.90
C PRO A 270 3.24 -10.10 18.80
N LEU A 271 3.62 -10.18 20.07
CA LEU A 271 3.43 -9.10 21.03
C LEU A 271 4.27 -7.91 20.56
N PHE A 272 3.59 -6.87 20.07
CA PHE A 272 4.20 -5.56 19.91
C PHE A 272 4.24 -4.88 21.27
N VAL A 273 5.45 -4.70 21.81
CA VAL A 273 5.66 -3.67 22.83
C VAL A 273 5.50 -2.34 22.09
N SER A 274 4.36 -1.69 22.28
CA SER A 274 4.17 -0.32 21.83
C SER A 274 5.19 0.56 22.55
N ASP A 275 6.08 1.20 21.79
CA ASP A 275 6.92 2.30 22.29
C ASP A 275 6.07 3.57 22.48
#